data_AF-A0A963LT44-F1
#
_entry.id   AF-A0A963LT44-F1
#
_cell.length_a   1.000
_cell.length_b   1.000
_cell.length_c   1.000
_cell.angle_alpha   90.00
_cell.angle_beta   90.00
_cell.angle_gamma   90.00
#
_symmetry.space_group_name_H-M   'P 1'
#
loop_
_entity.id
_entity.type
_entity.pdbx_description
1 polymer ?
#
loop_
_entity_poly.entity_id
_entity_poly.type
_entity_poly.pdbx_seq_one_letter_code
_entity_poly.pdbx_strand_id
1 'polypeptide(L)'
;RLIDACVDDAVGGLLAMPAADTIKMAEGGRVVATVDRSRHWLAQTPQMFHVGELQRALQRAGDAVTDEASAIELSGQAPRLVMGEPTNFKVTVAQDFVLAQAILLARRGAHDPENNHART
;
A
#
# COMPACT_ATOMS: atom_id res chain seq x y z
N ARG A 1 -13.03 1.56 5.13
CA ARG A 1 -12.31 2.44 4.16
C ARG A 1 -12.06 1.74 2.83
N LEU A 2 -11.18 0.73 2.76
CA LEU A 2 -10.94 0.01 1.48
C LEU A 2 -12.21 -0.67 0.96
N ILE A 3 -12.86 -1.48 1.81
CA ILE A 3 -14.10 -2.19 1.46
C ILE A 3 -15.16 -1.22 0.98
N ASP A 4 -15.48 -0.19 1.78
CA ASP A 4 -16.49 0.82 1.40
C ASP A 4 -16.18 1.52 0.07
N ALA A 5 -14.90 1.73 -0.25
CA ALA A 5 -14.49 2.36 -1.50
C ALA A 5 -14.54 1.42 -2.71
N CYS A 6 -14.51 0.10 -2.50
CA CYS A 6 -14.39 -0.91 -3.57
C CYS A 6 -15.64 -1.77 -3.74
N VAL A 7 -16.55 -1.83 -2.75
CA VAL A 7 -17.70 -2.75 -2.76
C VAL A 7 -18.63 -2.54 -3.96
N ASP A 8 -18.83 -1.28 -4.33
CA ASP A 8 -19.65 -0.89 -5.51
C ASP A 8 -18.78 -0.44 -6.69
N ASP A 9 -17.45 -0.59 -6.60
CA ASP A 9 -16.55 -0.26 -7.69
C ASP A 9 -16.50 -1.40 -8.72
N ALA A 10 -16.50 -1.04 -10.00
CA ALA A 10 -16.51 -2.01 -11.09
C ALA A 10 -15.21 -2.83 -11.18
N VAL A 11 -14.09 -2.29 -10.71
CA VAL A 11 -12.77 -2.94 -10.79
C VAL A 11 -12.32 -3.38 -9.40
N GLY A 12 -12.41 -2.49 -8.42
CA GLY A 12 -11.81 -2.60 -7.10
C GLY A 12 -10.66 -1.63 -6.91
N GLY A 13 -9.77 -1.91 -5.97
CA GLY A 13 -8.71 -0.97 -5.60
C GLY A 13 -7.74 -1.49 -4.56
N LEU A 14 -6.78 -0.65 -4.22
CA LEU A 14 -5.72 -0.94 -3.28
C LEU A 14 -5.54 0.19 -2.27
N LEU A 15 -5.03 -0.16 -1.09
CA LEU A 15 -4.47 0.85 -0.20
C LEU A 15 -3.21 1.43 -0.83
N ALA A 16 -3.05 2.75 -0.74
CA ALA A 16 -1.86 3.44 -1.22
C ALA A 16 -1.64 4.75 -0.46
N MET A 17 -0.41 5.27 -0.53
CA MET A 17 -0.02 6.55 0.05
C MET A 17 0.64 7.44 -1.01
N PRO A 18 0.38 8.75 -1.07
CA PRO A 18 1.15 9.64 -1.93
C PRO A 18 2.64 9.57 -1.57
N ALA A 19 3.51 9.64 -2.58
CA ALA A 19 4.94 9.70 -2.35
C ALA A 19 5.30 10.98 -1.56
N ALA A 20 5.76 10.78 -0.32
CA ALA A 20 6.15 11.87 0.57
C ALA A 20 7.49 12.47 0.16
N ASP A 21 8.47 11.60 -0.12
CA ASP A 21 9.83 11.97 -0.42
C ASP A 21 10.05 12.30 -1.90
N THR A 22 11.15 13.00 -2.19
CA THR A 22 11.56 13.29 -3.56
C THR A 22 12.01 12.01 -4.25
N ILE A 23 11.41 11.69 -5.41
CA ILE A 23 11.75 10.51 -6.19
C ILE A 23 12.90 10.85 -7.15
N LYS A 24 13.94 10.01 -7.16
CA LYS A 24 15.07 10.09 -8.08
C LYS A 24 15.05 8.89 -9.02
N MET A 25 15.28 9.15 -10.31
CA MET A 25 15.65 8.10 -11.26
C MET A 25 17.17 8.00 -11.27
N ALA A 26 17.70 6.78 -11.18
CA ALA A 26 19.13 6.54 -11.06
C ALA A 26 19.62 5.49 -12.06
N GLU A 27 20.86 5.67 -12.53
CA GLU A 27 21.59 4.73 -13.38
C GLU A 27 23.05 4.71 -12.92
N GLY A 28 23.64 3.51 -12.78
CA GLY A 28 25.02 3.37 -12.30
C GLY A 28 25.28 4.02 -10.92
N GLY A 29 24.27 4.09 -10.05
CA GLY A 29 24.37 4.73 -8.73
C GLY A 29 24.39 6.25 -8.74
N ARG A 30 24.13 6.90 -9.89
CA ARG A 30 24.05 8.36 -10.04
C ARG A 30 22.64 8.79 -10.40
N VAL A 31 22.24 9.97 -9.94
CA VAL A 31 20.94 10.57 -10.28
C VAL A 31 20.95 10.97 -11.75
N VAL A 32 19.96 10.48 -12.51
CA VAL A 32 19.71 10.85 -13.91
C VAL A 32 18.60 11.89 -13.99
N ALA A 33 17.57 11.76 -13.15
CA ALA A 33 16.48 12.74 -13.09
C ALA A 33 15.83 12.81 -11.71
N THR A 34 15.14 13.93 -11.46
CA THR A 34 14.16 14.03 -10.37
C THR A 34 12.77 13.87 -10.97
N VAL A 35 12.00 12.92 -10.45
CA VAL A 35 10.64 12.63 -10.94
C VAL A 35 9.64 13.49 -10.17
N ASP A 36 8.63 14.03 -10.85
CA ASP A 36 7.53 14.73 -10.20
C ASP A 36 6.71 13.76 -9.35
N ARG A 37 6.88 13.85 -8.02
CA ARG A 37 6.21 12.99 -7.05
C ARG A 37 4.70 13.26 -6.93
N SER A 38 4.17 14.36 -7.47
CA SER A 38 2.76 14.77 -7.27
C SER A 38 1.73 13.73 -7.74
N ARG A 39 2.12 12.87 -8.69
CA ARG A 39 1.29 11.79 -9.24
C ARG A 39 1.73 10.39 -8.82
N HIS A 40 2.73 10.27 -7.95
CA HIS A 40 3.29 8.98 -7.56
C HIS A 40 2.72 8.53 -6.22
N TRP A 41 2.38 7.25 -6.15
CA TRP A 41 1.81 6.61 -4.97
C TRP A 41 2.58 5.33 -4.65
N LEU A 42 2.72 5.07 -3.36
CA LEU A 42 3.30 3.85 -2.80
C LEU A 42 2.16 2.87 -2.54
N ALA A 43 2.12 1.79 -3.32
CA ALA A 43 1.14 0.72 -3.15
C ALA A 43 1.32 0.03 -1.78
N GLN A 44 0.20 -0.32 -1.16
CA GLN A 44 0.12 -1.11 0.07
C GLN A 44 -0.89 -2.24 -0.12
N THR A 45 -0.85 -3.20 0.80
CA THR A 45 -1.90 -4.22 0.94
C THR A 45 -2.76 -3.90 2.17
N PRO A 46 -4.02 -4.36 2.25
CA PRO A 46 -4.73 -5.21 1.30
C PRO A 46 -5.07 -4.53 -0.03
N GLN A 47 -5.23 -5.35 -1.06
CA GLN A 47 -5.80 -5.00 -2.36
C GLN A 47 -7.08 -5.81 -2.55
N MET A 48 -8.15 -5.18 -3.06
CA MET A 48 -9.48 -5.76 -3.15
C MET A 48 -9.98 -5.69 -4.59
N PHE A 49 -10.24 -6.85 -5.18
CA PHE A 49 -10.70 -6.99 -6.57
C PHE A 49 -11.79 -8.07 -6.66
N HIS A 50 -12.60 -8.02 -7.72
CA HIS A 50 -13.54 -9.09 -8.02
C HIS A 50 -12.78 -10.38 -8.35
N VAL A 51 -13.09 -11.46 -7.64
CA VAL A 51 -12.32 -12.72 -7.71
C VAL A 51 -12.18 -13.27 -9.13
N GLY A 52 -13.25 -13.23 -9.92
CA GLY A 52 -13.23 -13.75 -11.29
C GLY A 52 -12.38 -12.91 -12.24
N GLU A 53 -12.31 -11.60 -12.02
CA GLU A 53 -11.47 -10.70 -12.81
C GLU A 53 -10.01 -10.85 -12.43
N LEU A 54 -9.71 -10.85 -11.13
CA LEU A 54 -8.36 -11.05 -10.62
C LEU A 54 -7.77 -12.38 -11.10
N GLN A 55 -8.53 -13.48 -11.03
CA GLN A 55 -8.09 -14.78 -11.53
C GLN A 55 -7.73 -14.74 -13.02
N ARG A 56 -8.59 -14.13 -13.85
CA ARG A 56 -8.32 -14.00 -15.30
C ARG A 56 -7.11 -13.10 -15.57
N ALA A 57 -6.96 -12.02 -14.82
CA ALA A 57 -5.84 -11.10 -14.93
C ALA A 57 -4.52 -11.80 -14.58
N LEU A 58 -4.46 -12.48 -13.43
CA LEU A 58 -3.28 -13.24 -12.99
C LEU A 58 -2.89 -14.36 -13.97
N GLN A 59 -3.86 -15.07 -14.54
CA GLN A 59 -3.59 -16.12 -15.54
C GLN A 59 -2.96 -15.58 -16.83
N ARG A 60 -3.25 -14.33 -17.20
CA ARG A 60 -2.75 -13.70 -18.43
C ARG A 60 -1.42 -12.98 -18.25
N ALA A 61 -1.17 -12.47 -17.05
CA ALA A 61 -0.09 -11.52 -16.82
C ALA A 61 1.31 -12.15 -16.71
N GLY A 62 1.39 -13.48 -16.53
CA GLY A 62 2.66 -14.22 -16.53
C GLY A 62 3.64 -13.76 -15.44
N ASP A 63 4.94 -13.88 -15.68
CA ASP A 63 5.99 -13.60 -14.68
C ASP A 63 6.26 -12.11 -14.44
N ALA A 64 5.61 -11.20 -15.18
CA ALA A 64 5.86 -9.76 -15.10
C ALA A 64 5.09 -9.06 -13.95
N VAL A 65 4.25 -9.79 -13.23
CA VAL A 65 3.39 -9.27 -12.16
C VAL A 65 4.17 -9.07 -10.86
N THR A 66 4.08 -7.88 -10.26
CA THR A 66 4.70 -7.57 -8.97
C THR A 66 3.72 -7.64 -7.80
N ASP A 67 2.42 -7.50 -8.07
CA ASP A 67 1.31 -7.53 -7.11
C ASP A 67 -0.05 -7.75 -7.83
N GLU A 68 -1.14 -7.89 -7.09
CA GLU A 68 -2.46 -8.14 -7.69
C GLU A 68 -2.94 -6.97 -8.57
N ALA A 69 -2.67 -5.72 -8.16
CA ALA A 69 -3.03 -4.51 -8.89
C ALA A 69 -2.34 -4.43 -10.26
N SER A 70 -1.05 -4.75 -10.36
CA SER A 70 -0.33 -4.76 -11.64
C SER A 70 -0.90 -5.80 -12.62
N ALA A 71 -1.39 -6.95 -12.13
CA ALA A 71 -2.10 -7.88 -13.00
C ALA A 71 -3.41 -7.28 -13.55
N ILE A 72 -4.18 -6.60 -12.70
CA ILE A 72 -5.41 -5.90 -13.10
C ILE A 72 -5.10 -4.77 -14.10
N GLU A 73 -4.05 -4.00 -13.89
CA GLU A 73 -3.58 -2.95 -14.80
C GLU A 73 -3.21 -3.52 -16.19
N LEU A 74 -2.45 -4.62 -16.22
CA LEU A 74 -2.10 -5.32 -17.46
C LEU A 74 -3.34 -5.86 -18.21
N SER A 75 -4.46 -6.06 -17.51
CA SER A 75 -5.74 -6.40 -18.13
C SER A 75 -6.48 -5.21 -18.74
N GLY A 76 -5.89 -4.01 -18.70
CA GLY A 76 -6.43 -2.76 -19.25
C GLY A 76 -7.37 -2.02 -18.29
N GLN A 77 -7.38 -2.39 -17.01
CA GLN A 77 -8.23 -1.80 -15.99
C GLN A 77 -7.46 -0.80 -15.12
N ALA A 78 -8.17 0.05 -14.39
CA ALA A 78 -7.59 1.08 -13.54
C ALA A 78 -8.10 0.96 -12.10
N PRO A 79 -7.37 0.25 -11.22
CA PRO A 79 -7.71 0.15 -9.79
C PRO A 79 -7.83 1.50 -9.10
N ARG A 80 -8.74 1.61 -8.13
CA ARG A 80 -8.82 2.80 -7.27
C ARG A 80 -7.65 2.84 -6.27
N LEU A 81 -7.08 4.03 -6.09
CA LEU A 81 -6.16 4.32 -4.99
C LEU A 81 -6.96 4.79 -3.78
N VAL A 82 -6.92 4.01 -2.70
CA VAL A 82 -7.57 4.32 -1.43
C VAL A 82 -6.51 4.69 -0.40
N MET A 83 -6.70 5.81 0.30
CA MET A 83 -5.73 6.28 1.31
C MET A 83 -5.46 5.21 2.36
N GLY A 84 -4.20 4.79 2.44
CA GLY A 84 -3.67 3.89 3.45
C GLY A 84 -3.18 4.61 4.71
N GLU A 85 -2.28 3.95 5.43
CA GLU A 85 -1.65 4.51 6.62
C GLU A 85 -0.13 4.29 6.58
N PRO A 86 0.69 5.24 7.06
CA PRO A 86 2.14 5.03 7.16
C PRO A 86 2.53 3.84 8.03
N THR A 87 1.70 3.50 9.02
CA THR A 87 1.91 2.36 9.91
C THR A 87 1.57 1.01 9.27
N ASN A 88 0.97 1.00 8.07
CA ASN A 88 0.71 -0.17 7.24
C ASN A 88 1.85 -0.40 6.22
N PHE A 89 3.09 -0.34 6.72
CA PHE A 89 4.28 -0.52 5.91
C PHE A 89 4.65 -2.01 5.82
N LYS A 90 5.36 -2.37 4.75
CA LYS A 90 5.89 -3.71 4.56
C LYS A 90 7.17 -3.86 5.39
N VAL A 91 7.27 -4.94 6.15
CA VAL A 91 8.53 -5.36 6.77
C VAL A 91 9.38 -6.06 5.71
N THR A 92 10.51 -5.47 5.35
CA THR A 92 11.37 -5.87 4.23
C THR A 92 12.83 -6.09 4.63
N VAL A 93 13.34 -5.29 5.57
CA VAL A 93 14.70 -5.38 6.11
C VAL A 93 14.68 -5.62 7.61
N ALA A 94 15.80 -6.08 8.19
CA ALA A 94 15.84 -6.44 9.61
C ALA A 94 15.49 -5.26 10.54
N GLN A 95 15.84 -4.03 10.12
CA GLN A 95 15.58 -2.81 10.87
C GLN A 95 14.08 -2.50 10.99
N ASP A 96 13.26 -2.97 10.05
CA ASP A 96 11.81 -2.74 10.02
C ASP A 96 11.10 -3.36 11.23
N PHE A 97 11.66 -4.42 11.81
CA PHE A 97 11.09 -5.06 13.00
C PHE A 97 11.05 -4.15 14.21
N VAL A 98 12.05 -3.26 14.38
CA VAL A 98 12.08 -2.31 15.49
C VAL A 98 10.89 -1.35 15.38
N LEU A 99 10.63 -0.84 14.18
CA LEU A 99 9.50 0.03 13.91
C LEU A 99 8.16 -0.68 14.08
N ALA A 100 8.04 -1.91 13.56
CA ALA A 100 6.82 -2.70 13.69
C ALA A 100 6.48 -2.99 15.17
N GLN A 101 7.49 -3.36 15.97
CA GLN A 101 7.31 -3.60 17.40
C GLN A 101 6.85 -2.33 18.13
N ALA A 102 7.49 -1.19 17.85
CA ALA A 102 7.12 0.09 18.46
C ALA A 102 5.66 0.47 18.15
N ILE A 103 5.22 0.30 16.89
CA ILE A 103 3.83 0.55 16.47
C ILE A 103 2.86 -0.37 17.22
N LEU A 104 3.16 -1.67 17.33
CA LEU A 104 2.30 -2.63 18.02
C LEU A 104 2.18 -2.32 19.51
N LEU A 105 3.27 -1.96 20.18
CA LEU A 105 3.28 -1.57 21.59
C LEU A 105 2.47 -0.28 21.83
N ALA A 106 2.66 0.73 20.98
CA ALA A 106 1.91 1.98 21.06
C ALA A 106 0.40 1.75 20.91
N ARG A 107 -0.01 0.85 20.00
CA ARG A 107 -1.42 0.47 19.80
C ARG A 107 -2.00 -0.28 21.00
N ARG A 108 -1.23 -1.15 21.66
CA ARG A 108 -1.68 -1.85 22.88
C ARG A 108 -1.91 -0.88 24.04
N GLY A 109 -1.01 0.06 24.26
CA GLY A 109 -1.14 1.07 25.31
C GLY A 109 -2.33 2.03 25.11
N ALA A 110 -2.77 2.23 23.86
CA ALA A 110 -3.96 3.01 23.54
C ALA A 110 -5.28 2.24 23.75
N HIS A 111 -5.23 0.91 23.84
CA HIS A 111 -6.40 0.04 23.94
C HIS A 111 -6.61 -0.52 25.36
N ASP A 112 -5.79 -0.09 26.33
CA ASP A 112 -5.84 -0.51 27.73
C ASP A 112 -6.70 0.47 28.56
N PRO A 113 -7.90 0.06 29.03
CA PRO A 113 -8.82 0.96 29.73
C PRO A 113 -8.30 1.44 31.10
N GLU A 114 -7.32 0.77 31.71
CA GLU A 114 -6.74 1.19 32.99
C GLU A 114 -5.85 2.44 32.87
N ASN A 115 -5.30 2.72 31.69
CA ASN A 115 -4.36 3.83 31.51
C ASN A 115 -5.03 5.19 31.20
N ASN A 116 -6.36 5.20 31.05
CA ASN A 116 -7.13 6.43 30.77
C ASN A 116 -7.51 7.22 32.04
N HIS A 117 -7.25 6.70 33.24
CA HIS A 117 -7.57 7.36 34.51
C HIS A 117 -6.43 8.22 35.08
N ALA A 118 -5.25 8.23 34.45
CA ALA A 118 -4.09 8.98 34.93
C ALA A 118 -3.90 10.35 34.24
N ARG A 119 -4.94 10.88 33.57
CA ARG A 119 -4.95 12.22 32.98
C ARG A 119 -6.22 12.99 33.38
N THR A 120 -6.28 13.42 34.63
CA THR A 120 -7.16 14.51 35.09
C THR A 120 -6.38 15.44 35.99
#